data_AF-A0A929SVB5-F1
#
_entry.id   AF-A0A929SVB5-F1
#
_cell.length_a   1.000
_cell.length_b   1.000
_cell.length_c   1.000
_cell.angle_alpha   90.00
_cell.angle_beta   90.00
_cell.angle_gamma   90.00
#
_symmetry.space_group_name_H-M   'P 1'
#
loop_
_entity.id
_entity.type
_entity.pdbx_description
1 polymer ?
#
loop_
_entity_poly.entity_id
_entity_poly.type
_entity_poly.pdbx_seq_one_letter_code
_entity_poly.pdbx_strand_id
1 'polypeptide(L)'
;MELLSYMVNMFAIMFWLFRVYVALMISGGAEIQFTTPGIELEITVIFITLVSIFMIFRRNLIFASIYLGTYFAFFTYGIALMNGDISTSKQLLNAMVMVVGIIIALLNFLDVMFNKNRKGSTKDNKTDWFYATDKYEREYDERADRNQYKIR
;
A
#
# COMPACT_ATOMS: atom_id res chain seq x y z
N MET A 1 11.63 -8.04 8.92
CA MET A 1 11.20 -7.10 7.85
C MET A 1 9.82 -7.40 7.28
N GLU A 2 9.20 -8.56 7.57
CA GLU A 2 7.86 -8.89 7.05
C GLU A 2 6.76 -7.95 7.56
N LEU A 3 6.71 -7.77 8.88
CA LEU A 3 5.69 -6.99 9.58
C LEU A 3 5.68 -5.51 9.15
N LEU A 4 6.85 -4.87 9.07
CA LEU A 4 6.96 -3.46 8.69
C LEU A 4 6.36 -3.19 7.31
N SER A 5 6.61 -4.09 6.36
CA SER A 5 6.05 -3.98 5.01
C SER A 5 4.52 -4.10 5.00
N TYR A 6 3.96 -5.04 5.78
CA TYR A 6 2.50 -5.12 5.94
C TYR A 6 1.93 -3.87 6.62
N MET A 7 2.59 -3.32 7.63
CA MET A 7 2.16 -2.10 8.32
C MET A 7 2.14 -0.90 7.37
N VAL A 8 3.18 -0.71 6.55
CA VAL A 8 3.29 0.40 5.59
C VAL A 8 2.21 0.30 4.50
N ASN A 9 1.90 -0.91 4.03
CA ASN A 9 0.79 -1.13 3.10
C ASN A 9 -0.57 -0.84 3.74
N MET A 10 -0.76 -1.23 5.01
CA MET A 10 -2.00 -0.93 5.74
C MET A 10 -2.19 0.56 5.96
N PHE A 11 -1.13 1.32 6.28
CA PHE A 11 -1.21 2.77 6.37
C PHE A 11 -1.58 3.42 5.03
N ALA A 12 -1.12 2.89 3.89
CA ALA A 12 -1.55 3.36 2.59
C ALA A 12 -3.06 3.16 2.37
N ILE A 13 -3.60 1.99 2.72
CA ILE A 13 -5.04 1.70 2.62
C ILE A 13 -5.86 2.61 3.55
N MET A 14 -5.43 2.75 4.81
CA MET A 14 -6.12 3.60 5.78
C MET A 14 -6.14 5.06 5.33
N PHE A 15 -5.00 5.56 4.84
CA PHE A 15 -4.92 6.92 4.34
C PHE A 15 -5.77 7.11 3.07
N TRP A 16 -5.80 6.11 2.19
CA TRP A 16 -6.69 6.12 1.02
C TRP A 16 -8.17 6.20 1.42
N LEU A 17 -8.62 5.37 2.37
CA LEU A 17 -9.99 5.45 2.92
C LEU A 17 -10.29 6.80 3.53
N PHE A 18 -9.33 7.38 4.26
CA PHE A 18 -9.45 8.74 4.79
C PHE A 18 -9.63 9.78 3.67
N ARG A 19 -8.90 9.68 2.56
CA ARG A 19 -9.09 10.57 1.40
C ARG A 19 -10.46 10.41 0.75
N VAL A 20 -10.94 9.17 0.60
CA VAL A 20 -12.31 8.90 0.14
C VAL A 20 -13.33 9.57 1.06
N TYR A 21 -13.18 9.44 2.38
CA TYR A 21 -14.04 10.11 3.34
C TYR A 21 -14.01 11.64 3.18
N VAL A 22 -12.82 12.26 3.07
CA VAL A 22 -12.66 13.70 2.86
C VAL A 22 -13.38 14.15 1.58
N ALA A 23 -13.21 13.42 0.47
CA ALA A 23 -13.86 13.72 -0.80
C ALA A 23 -15.40 13.66 -0.69
N LEU A 24 -15.94 12.63 -0.03
CA LEU A 24 -17.38 12.47 0.18
C LEU A 24 -17.96 13.60 1.03
N MET A 25 -17.29 13.97 2.13
CA MET A 25 -17.76 15.04 3.01
C MET A 25 -17.78 16.39 2.31
N ILE A 26 -16.73 16.72 1.56
CA ILE A 26 -16.65 17.97 0.79
C ILE A 26 -17.71 17.97 -0.33
N SER A 27 -17.90 16.86 -1.04
CA SER A 27 -18.93 16.74 -2.07
C SER A 27 -20.36 16.84 -1.50
N GLY A 28 -20.57 16.46 -0.24
CA GLY A 28 -21.83 16.59 0.47
C GLY A 28 -22.08 17.98 1.07
N GLY A 29 -21.15 18.93 0.90
CA GLY A 29 -21.25 20.28 1.45
C GLY A 29 -20.93 20.40 2.94
N ALA A 30 -20.34 19.38 3.55
CA ALA A 30 -19.96 19.43 4.97
C ALA A 30 -18.66 20.22 5.17
N GLU A 31 -18.66 21.13 6.16
CA GLU A 31 -17.46 21.86 6.57
C GLU A 31 -16.60 21.00 7.50
N ILE A 32 -15.60 20.35 6.93
CA ILE A 32 -14.60 19.57 7.68
C ILE A 32 -13.28 20.36 7.83
N GLN A 33 -12.46 19.96 8.80
CA GLN A 33 -11.17 20.62 9.06
C GLN A 33 -10.12 20.37 7.96
N PHE A 34 -10.33 19.35 7.12
CA PHE A 34 -9.41 18.98 6.04
C PHE A 34 -9.94 19.54 4.72
N THR A 35 -9.09 20.27 4.00
CA THR A 35 -9.45 20.80 2.68
C THR A 35 -8.73 20.04 1.58
N THR A 36 -9.27 20.12 0.37
CA THR A 36 -8.66 19.58 -0.84
C THR A 36 -8.30 20.72 -1.80
N PRO A 37 -7.23 20.60 -2.60
CA PRO A 37 -6.90 21.57 -3.67
C PRO A 37 -8.02 21.71 -4.71
N GLY A 38 -8.83 20.66 -4.89
CA GLY A 38 -9.97 20.65 -5.80
C GLY A 38 -10.60 19.26 -5.85
N ILE A 39 -11.93 19.19 -5.89
CA ILE A 39 -12.66 17.92 -5.81
C ILE A 39 -12.40 17.01 -7.02
N GLU A 40 -12.26 17.59 -8.22
CA GLU A 40 -11.98 16.84 -9.45
C GLU A 40 -10.59 16.17 -9.41
N LEU A 41 -9.60 16.91 -8.91
CA LEU A 41 -8.23 16.40 -8.71
C LEU A 41 -8.20 15.34 -7.61
N GLU A 42 -8.93 15.55 -6.51
CA GLU A 42 -9.05 14.58 -5.42
C GLU A 42 -9.56 13.22 -5.92
N ILE A 43 -10.66 13.23 -6.67
CA ILE A 43 -11.29 12.03 -7.22
C ILE A 43 -10.29 11.31 -8.15
N THR A 44 -9.62 12.06 -9.01
CA THR A 44 -8.61 11.51 -9.93
C THR A 44 -7.48 10.81 -9.16
N VAL A 45 -6.95 11.45 -8.12
CA VAL A 45 -5.88 10.90 -7.28
C VAL A 45 -6.36 9.66 -6.51
N ILE A 46 -7.60 9.63 -6.01
CA ILE A 46 -8.19 8.46 -5.34
C ILE A 46 -8.22 7.23 -6.27
N PHE A 47 -8.51 7.41 -7.56
CA PHE A 47 -8.49 6.28 -8.50
C PHE A 47 -7.07 5.82 -8.84
N ILE A 48 -6.15 6.75 -9.09
CA ILE A 48 -4.74 6.42 -9.40
C ILE A 48 -4.10 5.68 -8.22
N THR A 49 -4.38 6.11 -7.00
CA THR A 49 -3.85 5.52 -5.77
C THR A 49 -4.40 4.13 -5.51
N LEU A 50 -5.69 3.89 -5.78
CA LEU A 50 -6.30 2.56 -5.67
C LEU A 50 -5.57 1.55 -6.57
N VAL A 51 -5.37 1.91 -7.84
CA VAL A 51 -4.62 1.06 -8.79
C VAL A 51 -3.18 0.86 -8.33
N SER A 52 -2.54 1.91 -7.83
CA SER A 52 -1.16 1.86 -7.39
C SER A 52 -0.98 0.96 -6.17
N ILE A 53 -1.86 1.05 -5.16
CA ILE A 53 -1.85 0.20 -3.97
C ILE A 53 -1.96 -1.28 -4.37
N PHE A 54 -2.88 -1.63 -5.28
CA PHE A 54 -3.02 -3.00 -5.77
C PHE A 54 -1.72 -3.54 -6.40
N MET A 55 -1.02 -2.72 -7.18
CA MET A 55 0.24 -3.09 -7.82
C MET A 55 1.43 -3.09 -6.87
N ILE A 56 1.40 -2.29 -5.80
CA ILE A 56 2.39 -2.29 -4.72
C ILE A 56 2.40 -3.63 -3.98
N PHE A 57 1.23 -4.26 -3.78
CA PHE A 57 1.16 -5.63 -3.25
C PHE A 57 1.88 -6.66 -4.13
N ARG A 58 1.89 -6.44 -5.45
CA ARG A 58 2.67 -7.25 -6.41
C ARG A 58 4.15 -6.85 -6.51
N ARG A 59 4.61 -5.92 -5.65
CA ARG A 59 5.98 -5.39 -5.62
C ARG A 59 6.40 -4.71 -6.94
N ASN A 60 5.45 -4.07 -7.63
CA ASN A 60 5.76 -3.35 -8.85
C ASN A 60 6.30 -1.95 -8.54
N LEU A 61 7.60 -1.75 -8.77
CA LEU A 61 8.28 -0.48 -8.51
C LEU A 61 7.71 0.69 -9.32
N ILE A 62 7.23 0.44 -10.54
CA ILE A 62 6.68 1.50 -11.40
C ILE A 62 5.46 2.15 -10.75
N PHE A 63 4.54 1.33 -10.22
CA PHE A 63 3.35 1.83 -9.54
C PHE A 63 3.66 2.43 -8.17
N ALA A 64 4.70 1.94 -7.48
CA ALA A 64 5.20 2.59 -6.28
C ALA A 64 5.73 4.01 -6.58
N SER A 65 6.44 4.19 -7.71
CA SER A 65 6.88 5.51 -8.17
C SER A 65 5.71 6.41 -8.57
N ILE A 66 4.70 5.88 -9.26
CA ILE A 66 3.48 6.62 -9.61
C ILE A 66 2.75 7.08 -8.35
N TYR A 67 2.62 6.21 -7.34
CA TYR A 67 2.03 6.56 -6.05
C TYR A 67 2.77 7.71 -5.37
N LEU A 68 4.11 7.61 -5.31
CA LEU A 68 4.94 8.68 -4.74
C LEU A 68 4.81 9.99 -5.53
N GLY A 69 4.93 9.94 -6.86
CA GLY A 69 4.87 11.12 -7.71
C GLY A 69 3.51 11.82 -7.65
N THR A 70 2.42 11.06 -7.66
CA THR A 70 1.06 11.61 -7.57
C THR A 70 0.80 12.26 -6.22
N TYR A 71 1.19 11.62 -5.11
CA TYR A 71 1.05 12.20 -3.77
C TYR A 71 1.94 13.41 -3.57
N PHE A 72 3.18 13.35 -4.05
CA PHE A 72 4.08 14.49 -3.98
C PHE A 72 3.49 15.67 -4.74
N ALA A 73 3.08 15.51 -6.00
CA ALA A 73 2.51 16.58 -6.82
C ALA A 73 1.21 17.13 -6.22
N PHE A 74 0.28 16.25 -5.81
CA PHE A 74 -1.03 16.66 -5.32
C PHE A 74 -0.95 17.42 -3.99
N PHE A 75 -0.19 16.89 -3.02
CA PHE A 75 -0.09 17.50 -1.70
C PHE A 75 0.81 18.74 -1.68
N THR A 76 1.89 18.78 -2.46
CA THR A 76 2.70 20.00 -2.60
C THR A 76 1.92 21.12 -3.27
N TYR A 77 1.09 20.79 -4.28
CA TYR A 77 0.15 21.75 -4.87
C TYR A 77 -0.83 22.28 -3.82
N GLY A 78 -1.41 21.41 -2.98
CA GLY A 78 -2.29 21.83 -1.90
C GLY A 78 -1.64 22.73 -0.86
N ILE A 79 -0.40 22.43 -0.46
CA ILE A 79 0.37 23.26 0.46
C ILE A 79 0.69 24.62 -0.19
N ALA A 80 1.04 24.63 -1.48
CA ALA A 80 1.34 25.86 -2.21
C ALA A 80 0.13 26.80 -2.27
N LEU A 81 -1.08 26.27 -2.44
CA LEU A 81 -2.32 27.07 -2.42
C LEU A 81 -2.58 27.76 -1.07
N MET A 82 -1.97 27.30 0.01
CA MET A 82 -2.06 27.97 1.32
C MET A 82 -1.19 29.23 1.39
N ASN A 83 -0.40 29.55 0.35
CA ASN A 83 0.45 30.75 0.24
C ASN A 83 1.36 31.01 1.46
N GLY A 84 1.76 29.96 2.18
CA GLY A 84 2.56 30.08 3.40
C GLY A 84 1.79 30.66 4.60
N ASP A 85 0.50 30.96 4.45
CA ASP A 85 -0.37 31.44 5.51
C ASP A 85 -0.90 30.24 6.32
N ILE A 86 0.00 29.64 7.10
CA ILE A 86 -0.29 28.54 8.04
C ILE A 86 -0.60 29.14 9.43
N SER A 87 -1.38 30.21 9.45
CA SER A 87 -1.62 31.01 10.66
C SER A 87 -2.73 30.42 11.53
N THR A 88 -3.63 29.65 10.94
CA THR A 88 -4.76 29.03 11.65
C THR A 88 -4.45 27.58 12.02
N SER A 89 -4.89 27.15 13.20
CA SER A 89 -4.77 25.74 13.66
C SER A 89 -5.32 24.73 12.66
N LYS A 90 -6.40 25.07 11.93
CA LYS A 90 -6.99 24.26 10.86
C LYS A 90 -6.04 24.07 9.67
N GLN A 91 -5.41 25.13 9.19
CA GLN A 91 -4.48 25.08 8.05
C GLN A 91 -3.21 24.30 8.40
N LEU A 92 -2.70 24.48 9.63
CA LEU A 92 -1.57 23.71 10.13
C LEU A 92 -1.87 22.20 10.15
N LEU A 93 -2.99 21.81 10.75
CA LEU A 93 -3.40 20.41 10.83
C LEU A 93 -3.59 19.81 9.44
N ASN A 94 -4.17 20.55 8.51
CA ASN A 94 -4.35 20.11 7.13
C ASN A 94 -3.00 19.90 6.42
N ALA A 95 -2.07 20.86 6.52
CA ALA A 95 -0.73 20.74 5.96
C ALA A 95 0.05 19.56 6.55
N MET A 96 -0.06 19.31 7.86
CA MET A 96 0.54 18.14 8.51
C MET A 96 0.03 16.83 7.92
N VAL A 97 -1.29 16.72 7.70
CA VAL A 97 -1.88 15.52 7.10
C VAL A 97 -1.44 15.32 5.65
N MET A 98 -1.30 16.41 4.89
CA MET A 98 -0.75 16.36 3.53
C MET A 98 0.71 15.83 3.53
N VAL A 99 1.55 16.32 4.44
CA VAL A 99 2.94 15.86 4.60
C VAL A 99 2.99 14.39 5.03
N VAL A 100 2.13 13.97 5.96
CA VAL A 100 2.01 12.55 6.37
C VAL A 100 1.65 11.66 5.16
N GLY A 101 0.76 12.12 4.28
CA GLY A 101 0.46 11.44 3.03
C GLY A 101 1.71 11.19 2.18
N ILE A 102 2.53 12.24 1.97
CA ILE A 102 3.80 12.14 1.23
C ILE A 102 4.75 11.14 1.89
N ILE A 103 4.89 11.18 3.22
CA ILE A 103 5.76 10.26 3.98
C ILE A 103 5.30 8.80 3.80
N ILE A 104 4.00 8.52 3.87
CA ILE A 104 3.46 7.16 3.66
C ILE A 104 3.80 6.67 2.25
N ALA A 105 3.66 7.53 1.23
CA ALA A 105 4.01 7.18 -0.15
C ALA A 105 5.52 6.93 -0.32
N LEU A 106 6.35 7.74 0.32
CA LEU A 106 7.81 7.55 0.36
C LEU A 106 8.18 6.20 1.00
N LEU A 107 7.59 5.87 2.14
CA LEU A 107 7.84 4.60 2.82
C LEU A 107 7.42 3.39 1.97
N ASN A 108 6.28 3.48 1.28
CA ASN A 108 5.83 2.42 0.35
C ASN A 108 6.81 2.25 -0.82
N PHE A 109 7.28 3.36 -1.40
CA PHE A 109 8.29 3.32 -2.45
C PHE A 109 9.58 2.65 -1.99
N LEU A 110 10.12 3.07 -0.84
CA LEU A 110 11.33 2.48 -0.26
C LEU A 110 11.13 1.00 0.08
N ASP A 111 9.97 0.62 0.63
CA ASP A 111 9.66 -0.78 0.93
C ASP A 111 9.68 -1.65 -0.34
N VAL A 112 9.03 -1.21 -1.42
CA VAL A 112 9.04 -1.93 -2.70
C VAL A 112 10.43 -1.96 -3.32
N MET A 113 11.19 -0.85 -3.22
CA MET A 113 12.54 -0.75 -3.78
C MET A 113 13.52 -1.71 -3.10
N PHE A 114 13.55 -1.72 -1.77
CA PHE A 114 14.49 -2.56 -1.00
C PHE A 114 14.03 -4.02 -0.91
N ASN A 115 12.73 -4.30 -0.93
CA ASN A 115 12.17 -5.66 -0.82
C ASN A 115 11.69 -6.25 -2.17
N LYS A 116 12.17 -5.74 -3.31
CA LYS A 116 11.74 -6.17 -4.65
C LYS A 116 11.88 -7.68 -4.91
N ASN A 117 12.90 -8.31 -4.30
CA ASN A 117 13.22 -9.73 -4.49
C ASN A 117 12.60 -10.65 -3.43
N ARG A 118 11.70 -10.15 -2.58
CA ARG A 118 11.01 -10.93 -1.54
C ARG A 118 9.87 -11.79 -2.10
N LYS A 119 10.10 -12.47 -3.24
CA LYS A 119 9.19 -13.54 -3.67
C LYS A 119 9.34 -14.68 -2.65
N GLY A 120 8.27 -14.91 -1.89
CA GLY A 120 8.14 -15.91 -0.83
C GLY A 120 8.13 -17.34 -1.35
N SER A 121 9.17 -17.75 -2.06
CA SER A 121 9.48 -19.14 -2.24
C SER A 121 10.99 -19.25 -2.38
N THR A 122 11.61 -19.99 -1.47
CA THR A 122 12.81 -20.78 -1.75
C THR A 122 12.47 -21.81 -2.84
N LYS A 123 11.93 -21.35 -3.98
CA LYS A 123 11.80 -22.17 -5.17
C LYS A 123 13.07 -21.99 -5.97
N ASP A 124 14.04 -22.85 -5.71
CA ASP A 124 15.19 -22.99 -6.57
C ASP A 124 14.79 -23.85 -7.76
N ASN A 125 14.53 -23.21 -8.90
CA ASN A 125 14.19 -23.87 -10.16
C ASN A 125 15.24 -24.92 -10.59
N LYS A 126 16.46 -24.93 -10.01
CA LYS A 126 17.48 -25.95 -10.26
C LYS A 126 17.30 -27.22 -9.42
N THR A 127 16.59 -27.16 -8.29
CA THR A 127 16.42 -28.29 -7.37
C THR A 127 14.95 -28.67 -7.18
N ASP A 128 13.99 -27.75 -7.30
CA ASP A 128 12.58 -28.08 -7.11
C ASP A 128 11.98 -28.94 -8.22
N TRP A 129 12.51 -28.89 -9.43
CA TRP A 129 12.07 -29.81 -10.48
C TRP A 129 12.41 -31.28 -10.15
N PHE A 130 13.41 -31.50 -9.28
CA PHE A 130 13.79 -32.83 -8.82
C PHE A 130 12.85 -33.32 -7.71
N TYR A 131 12.50 -32.46 -6.75
CA TYR A 131 11.66 -32.82 -5.60
C TYR A 131 10.14 -32.66 -5.82
N ALA A 132 9.71 -31.93 -6.87
CA ALA A 132 8.31 -31.76 -7.24
C ALA A 132 7.82 -32.84 -8.22
N THR A 133 8.35 -34.06 -8.13
CA THR A 133 7.88 -35.20 -8.93
C THR A 133 7.28 -36.27 -8.01
N ASP A 134 6.22 -36.91 -8.50
CA ASP A 134 5.45 -37.97 -7.82
C ASP A 134 6.31 -39.18 -7.40
N LYS A 135 7.55 -39.26 -7.92
CA LYS A 135 8.54 -40.31 -7.62
C LYS A 135 9.03 -40.32 -6.17
N TYR A 136 8.90 -39.20 -5.46
CA TYR A 136 9.28 -39.09 -4.05
C TYR A 136 8.06 -38.93 -3.13
N GLU A 137 6.86 -38.95 -3.69
CA GLU A 137 5.66 -39.10 -2.90
C GLU A 137 5.62 -40.52 -2.34
N ARG A 138 5.24 -40.64 -1.06
CA ARG A 138 5.10 -41.94 -0.43
C ARG A 138 3.95 -42.68 -1.13
N GLU A 139 4.26 -43.74 -1.86
CA GLU A 139 3.25 -44.69 -2.31
C GLU A 139 2.59 -45.31 -1.08
N TYR A 140 1.30 -45.02 -0.89
CA TYR A 140 0.53 -45.60 0.20
C TYR A 140 0.10 -47.00 -0.22
N ASP A 141 0.72 -48.03 0.37
CA ASP A 141 0.22 -49.40 0.30
C ASP A 141 -1.20 -49.45 0.89
N GLU A 142 -2.12 -50.19 0.26
CA GLU A 142 -3.50 -50.38 0.73
C GLU A 142 -3.57 -50.96 2.16
N ARG A 143 -2.49 -51.61 2.61
CA ARG A 143 -2.33 -52.15 3.97
C ARG A 143 -1.63 -51.21 4.94
N ALA A 144 -1.17 -50.04 4.50
CA ALA A 144 -0.48 -49.08 5.35
C ALA A 144 -1.47 -48.45 6.35
N ASP A 145 -1.18 -48.58 7.64
CA ASP A 145 -1.97 -47.97 8.70
C ASP A 145 -2.01 -46.44 8.50
N ARG A 146 -3.22 -45.90 8.30
CA ARG A 146 -3.49 -44.46 8.11
C ARG A 146 -3.62 -43.70 9.42
N ASN A 147 -3.10 -44.23 10.51
CA ASN A 147 -3.11 -43.56 11.80
C ASN A 147 -2.24 -42.30 11.78
N GLN A 148 -2.90 -41.18 11.49
CA GLN A 148 -2.38 -39.84 11.72
C GLN A 148 -2.36 -39.56 13.23
N TYR A 149 -1.29 -39.98 13.91
CA TYR A 149 -1.04 -39.50 15.27
C TYR A 149 -0.75 -38.01 15.21
N LYS A 150 -1.78 -37.20 15.47
CA LYS A 150 -1.61 -35.78 15.78
C LYS A 150 -0.86 -35.69 17.10
N ILE A 151 0.41 -35.34 17.03
CA ILE A 151 1.14 -34.85 18.20
C ILE A 151 0.49 -33.49 18.52
N ARG A 152 -0.16 -33.44 19.67
CA ARG A 152 -0.88 -32.26 20.19
C ARG A 152 0.07 -31.12 20.48
#